data_AF-A0A6P1FHM0-F1
#
_entry.id   AF-A0A6P1FHM0-F1
#
_cell.length_a   1.000
_cell.length_b   1.000
_cell.length_c   1.000
_cell.angle_alpha   90.00
_cell.angle_beta   90.00
_cell.angle_gamma   90.00
#
_symmetry.space_group_name_H-M   'P 1'
#
loop_
_entity.id
_entity.type
_entity.pdbx_description
1 polymer ?
#
loop_
_entity_poly.entity_id
_entity_poly.type
_entity_poly.pdbx_seq_one_letter_code
_entity_poly.pdbx_strand_id
1 'polypeptide(L)'
;MGSWRFVGAFVLFMLLWALANTFWVGWDDYPFILLNLFLSMLAGLQGAILLIAAKRQDAISAALAQHDFDTNLAAKTDIEVLLEINRRQLLLLAELQEALALLGDPAAGIPGSRGAVLQAEAVRT
;
A
#
# COMPACT_ATOMS: atom_id res chain seq x y z
N MET A 1 -21.08 8.46 -9.19
CA MET A 1 -22.20 8.54 -10.17
C MET A 1 -23.12 9.69 -9.79
N GLY A 2 -22.84 10.95 -10.18
CA GLY A 2 -23.61 12.06 -9.60
C GLY A 2 -23.63 13.44 -10.26
N SER A 3 -22.77 13.80 -11.24
CA SER A 3 -22.77 15.19 -11.74
C SER A 3 -23.42 15.41 -13.11
N TRP A 4 -23.47 14.39 -13.97
CA TRP A 4 -23.85 14.60 -15.37
C TRP A 4 -25.31 15.03 -15.57
N ARG A 5 -26.23 14.54 -14.74
CA ARG A 5 -27.65 14.97 -14.74
C ARG A 5 -27.81 16.41 -14.24
N PHE A 6 -26.99 16.84 -13.28
CA PHE A 6 -27.01 18.22 -12.76
C PHE A 6 -26.46 19.20 -13.79
N VAL A 7 -25.34 18.86 -14.43
CA VAL A 7 -24.75 19.67 -15.52
C VAL A 7 -25.74 19.80 -16.67
N GLY A 8 -26.38 18.70 -17.09
CA GLY A 8 -27.40 18.72 -18.14
C GLY A 8 -28.61 19.60 -17.81
N ALA A 9 -29.14 19.49 -16.59
CA ALA A 9 -30.27 20.32 -16.14
C ALA A 9 -29.89 21.82 -16.05
N PHE A 10 -28.68 22.13 -15.59
CA PHE A 10 -28.18 23.50 -15.49
C PHE A 10 -28.01 24.15 -16.88
N VAL A 11 -27.40 23.43 -17.82
CA VAL A 11 -27.25 23.90 -19.21
C VAL A 11 -28.62 24.10 -19.87
N LEU A 12 -29.56 23.18 -19.67
CA LEU A 12 -30.92 23.31 -20.19
C LEU A 12 -31.64 24.53 -19.61
N PHE A 13 -31.54 24.75 -18.30
CA PHE A 13 -32.11 25.93 -17.64
C PHE A 13 -31.51 27.24 -18.17
N MET A 14 -30.18 27.30 -18.37
CA MET A 14 -29.52 28.46 -18.94
C MET A 14 -30.00 28.76 -20.37
N LEU A 15 -30.10 27.74 -21.22
CA LEU A 15 -30.59 27.89 -22.59
C LEU A 15 -32.05 28.36 -22.62
N LEU A 16 -32.90 27.78 -21.75
CA LEU A 16 -34.30 28.16 -21.67
C LEU A 16 -34.48 29.61 -21.17
N TRP A 17 -33.68 30.02 -20.20
CA TRP A 17 -33.67 31.40 -19.68
C TRP A 17 -33.17 32.41 -20.73
N ALA A 18 -32.08 32.10 -21.42
CA ALA A 18 -31.57 32.92 -22.51
C ALA A 18 -32.61 33.11 -23.63
N LEU A 19 -33.26 32.02 -24.06
CA LEU A 19 -34.33 32.06 -25.07
C LEU A 19 -35.54 32.87 -24.59
N ALA A 20 -36.01 32.67 -23.36
CA ALA A 20 -37.13 33.43 -22.80
C ALA A 20 -36.85 34.93 -22.76
N ASN A 21 -35.62 35.32 -22.40
CA ASN A 21 -35.21 36.71 -22.34
C ASN A 21 -35.02 37.33 -23.75
N THR A 22 -34.53 36.57 -24.73
CA THR A 22 -34.45 37.04 -26.13
C THR A 22 -35.82 37.22 -26.79
N PHE A 23 -36.82 36.38 -26.48
CA PHE A 23 -38.11 36.39 -27.20
C PHE A 23 -39.25 37.15 -26.49
N TRP A 24 -39.25 37.28 -25.16
CA TRP A 24 -40.39 37.86 -24.42
C TRP A 24 -40.08 39.14 -23.64
N VAL A 25 -38.87 39.30 -23.11
CA VAL A 25 -38.58 40.36 -22.14
C VAL A 25 -37.17 40.89 -22.41
N GLY A 26 -37.05 42.04 -23.09
CA GLY A 26 -35.77 42.71 -23.36
C GLY A 26 -35.13 43.33 -22.12
N TRP A 27 -35.14 42.64 -20.97
CA TRP A 27 -34.59 43.13 -19.70
C TRP A 27 -33.06 43.02 -19.62
N ASP A 28 -32.42 42.24 -20.50
CA ASP A 28 -30.94 42.11 -20.57
C ASP A 28 -30.51 42.05 -22.05
N ASP A 29 -30.51 43.21 -22.73
CA ASP A 29 -30.11 43.34 -24.14
C ASP A 29 -28.57 43.36 -24.32
N TYR A 30 -28.17 42.92 -25.52
CA TYR A 30 -26.89 42.39 -26.00
C TYR A 30 -25.65 42.28 -25.07
N PRO A 31 -25.07 41.07 -24.86
CA PRO A 31 -25.57 39.73 -25.18
C PRO A 31 -26.39 39.13 -24.03
N PHE A 32 -25.86 39.14 -22.80
CA PHE A 32 -26.54 38.91 -21.50
C PHE A 32 -25.55 39.32 -20.38
N ILE A 33 -25.61 40.55 -19.88
CA ILE A 33 -24.60 41.09 -18.94
C ILE A 33 -24.74 40.46 -17.55
N LEU A 34 -25.98 40.32 -17.06
CA LEU A 34 -26.23 39.80 -15.72
C LEU A 34 -25.90 38.30 -15.63
N LEU A 35 -26.22 37.57 -16.69
CA LEU A 35 -25.95 36.14 -16.81
C LEU A 35 -24.44 35.88 -16.83
N ASN A 36 -23.67 36.62 -17.62
CA ASN A 36 -22.22 36.51 -17.64
C ASN A 36 -21.60 36.88 -16.29
N LEU A 37 -22.07 37.95 -15.64
CA LEU A 37 -21.58 38.35 -14.33
C LEU A 37 -21.81 37.25 -13.28
N PHE A 38 -23.00 36.67 -13.25
CA PHE A 38 -23.33 35.58 -12.35
C PHE A 38 -22.48 34.34 -12.60
N LEU A 39 -22.27 33.97 -13.88
CA LEU A 39 -21.40 32.84 -14.24
C LEU A 39 -19.94 33.07 -13.86
N SER A 40 -19.41 34.28 -14.05
CA SER A 40 -18.04 34.60 -13.62
C SER A 40 -17.89 34.53 -12.10
N MET A 41 -18.86 35.03 -11.34
CA MET A 41 -18.87 34.88 -9.88
C MET A 41 -18.95 33.42 -9.45
N LEU A 42 -19.81 32.63 -10.10
CA LEU A 42 -19.95 31.20 -9.82
C LEU A 42 -18.64 30.44 -10.12
N ALA A 43 -17.96 30.77 -11.21
CA ALA A 43 -16.65 30.19 -11.55
C ALA A 43 -15.57 30.57 -10.52
N GLY A 44 -15.53 31.83 -10.06
CA GLY A 44 -14.63 32.26 -9.00
C GLY A 44 -14.87 31.52 -7.68
N LEU A 45 -16.14 31.36 -7.29
CA LEU A 45 -16.53 30.58 -6.12
C LEU A 45 -16.14 29.11 -6.26
N GLN A 46 -16.34 28.50 -7.43
CA GLN A 46 -15.91 27.14 -7.72
C GLN A 46 -14.39 26.97 -7.55
N GLY A 47 -13.59 27.92 -8.04
CA GLY A 47 -12.13 27.92 -7.85
C GLY A 47 -11.72 28.00 -6.38
N ALA A 48 -12.38 28.85 -5.59
CA ALA A 48 -12.12 28.96 -4.15
C ALA A 48 -12.49 27.69 -3.39
N ILE A 49 -13.65 27.10 -3.68
CA ILE A 49 -14.08 25.82 -3.10
C ILE A 49 -13.08 24.72 -3.46
N LEU A 50 -12.63 24.67 -4.71
CA LEU A 50 -11.62 23.71 -5.16
C LEU A 50 -10.31 23.86 -4.38
N LEU A 51 -9.84 25.10 -4.16
CA LEU A 51 -8.61 25.36 -3.40
C LEU A 51 -8.73 24.97 -1.92
N ILE A 52 -9.88 25.23 -1.30
CA ILE A 52 -10.13 24.83 0.09
C ILE A 52 -10.20 23.30 0.19
N ALA A 53 -10.89 22.65 -0.75
CA ALA A 53 -10.97 21.19 -0.82
C ALA A 53 -9.59 20.56 -1.02
N ALA A 54 -8.78 21.12 -1.93
CA ALA A 54 -7.41 20.69 -2.18
C ALA A 54 -6.55 20.83 -0.92
N LYS A 55 -6.55 21.99 -0.26
CA LYS A 55 -5.80 22.20 1.00
C LYS A 55 -6.15 21.18 2.08
N ARG A 56 -7.44 20.86 2.23
CA ARG A 56 -7.90 19.83 3.18
C ARG A 56 -7.41 18.44 2.77
N GLN A 57 -7.51 18.11 1.48
CA GLN A 57 -7.06 16.82 0.96
C GLN A 57 -5.54 16.66 1.12
N ASP A 58 -4.75 17.70 0.85
CA ASP A 58 -3.30 17.69 1.01
C ASP A 58 -2.89 17.46 2.47
N ALA A 59 -3.58 18.11 3.42
CA ALA A 59 -3.33 17.89 4.85
C ALA A 59 -3.62 16.45 5.28
N ILE A 60 -4.70 15.85 4.77
CA ILE A 60 -5.03 14.44 5.03
C ILE A 60 -3.96 13.52 4.40
N SER A 61 -3.60 13.76 3.14
CA SER A 61 -2.59 12.99 2.42
C SER A 61 -1.22 13.05 3.12
N ALA A 62 -0.83 14.20 3.65
CA ALA A 62 0.41 14.36 4.40
C ALA A 62 0.39 13.57 5.72
N ALA A 63 -0.72 13.61 6.46
CA ALA A 63 -0.87 12.83 7.69
C ALA A 63 -0.83 11.31 7.42
N LEU A 64 -1.49 10.86 6.36
CA LEU A 64 -1.46 9.46 5.91
C LEU A 64 -0.03 9.05 5.52
N ALA A 65 0.69 9.89 4.77
CA ALA A 65 2.06 9.61 4.38
C ALA A 65 3.00 9.45 5.58
N GLN A 66 2.82 10.24 6.65
CA GLN A 66 3.59 10.08 7.87
C GLN A 66 3.29 8.74 8.56
N HIS A 67 2.01 8.38 8.68
CA HIS A 67 1.60 7.12 9.29
C HIS A 67 2.12 5.91 8.49
N ASP A 68 2.04 5.98 7.16
CA ASP A 68 2.57 4.94 6.26
C ASP A 68 4.09 4.83 6.40
N PHE A 69 4.80 5.95 6.55
CA PHE A 69 6.24 5.96 6.80
C PHE A 69 6.60 5.26 8.12
N ASP A 70 5.93 5.60 9.21
CA ASP A 70 6.17 5.01 10.53
C ASP A 70 5.87 3.50 10.52
N THR A 71 4.76 3.10 9.88
CA THR A 71 4.40 1.69 9.70
C THR A 71 5.44 0.95 8.87
N ASN A 72 5.94 1.56 7.80
CA ASN A 72 6.96 0.96 6.94
C ASN A 72 8.30 0.79 7.66
N LEU A 73 8.67 1.73 8.54
CA LEU A 73 9.86 1.56 9.39
C LEU A 73 9.71 0.39 10.36
N ALA A 74 8.56 0.27 11.03
CA ALA A 74 8.28 -0.87 11.90
C ALA A 74 8.35 -2.20 11.13
N ALA A 75 7.72 -2.26 9.95
CA ALA A 75 7.75 -3.43 9.08
C ALA A 75 9.19 -3.79 8.65
N LYS A 76 10.05 -2.80 8.37
CA LYS A 76 11.47 -3.06 8.07
C LYS A 76 12.18 -3.72 9.24
N THR A 77 11.98 -3.23 10.46
CA THR A 77 12.57 -3.82 11.66
C THR A 77 12.10 -5.26 11.87
N ASP A 78 10.81 -5.53 11.69
CA ASP A 78 10.26 -6.88 11.79
C ASP A 78 10.86 -7.83 10.74
N ILE A 79 11.03 -7.35 9.50
CA ILE A 79 11.67 -8.12 8.43
C ILE A 79 13.14 -8.43 8.78
N GLU A 80 13.89 -7.47 9.32
CA GLU A 80 15.28 -7.69 9.74
C GLU A 80 15.38 -8.76 10.83
N VAL A 81 14.47 -8.74 11.81
CA VAL A 81 14.39 -9.77 12.85
C VAL A 81 14.06 -11.13 12.24
N LEU A 82 13.08 -11.20 11.33
CA LEU A 82 12.72 -12.45 10.65
C LEU A 82 13.86 -13.01 9.82
N LEU A 83 14.63 -12.16 9.13
CA LEU A 83 15.81 -12.57 8.36
C LEU A 83 16.92 -13.11 9.27
N GLU A 84 17.13 -12.50 10.43
CA GLU A 84 18.10 -12.98 11.41
C GLU A 84 17.70 -14.34 11.99
N ILE A 85 16.42 -14.54 12.33
CA ILE A 85 15.90 -15.84 12.76
C ILE A 85 16.09 -16.89 11.66
N ASN A 86 15.75 -16.55 10.40
CA ASN A 86 15.91 -17.47 9.27
C ASN A 86 17.39 -17.85 9.07
N ARG A 87 18.32 -16.90 9.16
CA ARG A 87 19.76 -17.16 9.09
C ARG A 87 20.21 -18.12 10.19
N ARG A 88 19.76 -17.93 11.43
CA ARG A 88 20.07 -18.85 12.54
C ARG A 88 19.53 -20.25 12.31
N GLN A 89 18.30 -20.36 11.81
CA GLN A 89 17.70 -21.66 11.47
C GLN A 89 18.52 -22.39 10.40
N LEU A 90 19.00 -21.69 9.38
CA LEU A 90 19.86 -22.29 8.35
C LEU A 90 21.19 -22.80 8.92
N LEU A 91 21.81 -22.07 9.86
CA LEU A 91 23.04 -22.52 10.52
C LEU A 91 22.80 -23.79 11.34
N LEU A 92 21.72 -23.84 12.12
CA LEU A 92 21.36 -25.03 12.91
C LEU A 92 21.09 -26.24 12.02
N LEU A 93 20.40 -26.04 10.89
CA LEU A 93 20.16 -27.12 9.91
C LEU A 93 21.47 -27.65 9.31
N ALA A 94 22.43 -26.77 9.02
CA ALA A 94 23.75 -27.18 8.52
C ALA A 94 24.51 -28.02 9.56
N GLU A 95 24.51 -27.60 10.82
CA GLU A 95 25.16 -28.33 11.92
C GLU A 95 24.52 -29.71 12.15
N LEU A 96 23.18 -29.81 12.11
CA LEU A 96 22.47 -31.08 12.22
C LEU A 96 22.79 -32.02 11.04
N GLN A 97 22.91 -31.50 9.82
CA GLN A 97 23.30 -32.30 8.66
C GLN A 97 24.71 -32.86 8.82
N GLU A 98 25.65 -32.07 9.33
CA GLU A 98 27.02 -32.50 9.59
C GLU A 98 27.06 -33.59 10.69
N ALA A 99 26.35 -33.40 11.80
CA ALA A 99 26.27 -34.39 12.87
C ALA A 99 25.64 -35.72 12.41
N LEU A 100 24.59 -35.66 11.57
CA LEU A 100 23.98 -36.85 10.98
C LEU A 100 24.91 -37.51 9.94
N ALA A 101 25.67 -36.75 9.17
CA ALA A 101 26.66 -37.30 8.24
C ALA A 101 27.75 -38.09 8.97
N LEU A 102 28.20 -37.60 10.13
CA LEU A 102 29.16 -38.30 10.99
C LEU A 102 28.59 -39.60 11.59
N LEU A 103 27.30 -39.63 11.89
CA LEU A 103 26.62 -40.81 12.46
C LEU A 103 26.15 -41.81 11.38
N GLY A 104 25.90 -41.34 10.16
CA GLY A 104 25.46 -42.12 9.02
C GLY A 104 26.58 -42.81 8.23
N ASP A 105 27.85 -42.51 8.53
CA ASP A 105 28.99 -43.22 7.94
C ASP A 105 29.12 -44.63 8.56
N PRO A 106 28.86 -45.72 7.78
CA PRO A 106 28.99 -47.08 8.27
C PRO A 106 30.43 -47.48 8.64
N ALA A 107 31.43 -46.64 8.37
CA ALA A 107 32.82 -46.85 8.78
C ALA A 107 33.14 -46.33 10.20
N ALA A 108 32.30 -45.44 10.78
CA ALA A 108 32.43 -44.96 12.15
C ALA A 108 31.84 -45.98 13.15
N GLY A 109 32.38 -47.20 13.13
CA GLY A 109 32.06 -48.22 14.11
C GLY A 109 32.22 -47.67 15.53
N ILE A 110 31.20 -47.90 16.37
CA ILE A 110 31.18 -47.60 17.81
C ILE A 110 32.59 -47.83 18.39
N PRO A 111 33.29 -46.79 18.88
CA PRO A 111 34.66 -46.89 19.40
C PRO A 111 34.70 -47.54 20.79
N GLY A 112 34.04 -48.70 20.92
CA GLY A 112 33.95 -49.51 22.12
C GLY A 112 33.60 -50.98 21.85
N SER A 113 33.16 -51.37 20.65
CA SER A 113 32.78 -52.76 20.39
C SER A 113 33.93 -53.65 19.89
N ARG A 114 34.96 -53.10 19.23
CA ARG A 114 36.10 -53.89 18.72
C ARG A 114 37.04 -54.39 19.82
N GLY A 115 37.17 -53.67 20.93
CA GLY A 115 38.01 -54.09 22.07
C GLY A 115 37.42 -55.28 22.84
N ALA A 116 36.09 -55.33 22.96
CA ALA A 116 35.40 -56.40 23.70
C ALA A 116 35.36 -57.73 22.93
N VAL A 117 35.27 -57.68 21.60
CA VAL A 117 35.22 -58.90 20.77
C VAL A 117 36.60 -59.58 20.70
N LEU A 118 37.70 -58.81 20.64
CA LEU A 118 39.07 -59.36 20.62
C LEU A 118 39.51 -59.95 21.98
N GLN A 119 38.99 -59.42 23.10
CA GLN A 119 39.24 -60.02 24.43
C GLN A 119 38.46 -61.32 24.66
N ALA A 120 37.28 -61.47 24.07
CA ALA A 120 36.50 -62.72 24.16
C ALA A 120 37.13 -63.86 23.36
N GLU A 121 37.89 -63.55 22.31
CA GLU A 121 38.52 -64.55 21.42
C GLU A 121 39.89 -65.03 21.95
N ALA A 122 40.63 -64.18 22.67
CA ALA A 122 41.95 -64.52 23.25
C ALA A 122 41.89 -65.43 24.50
N VAL A 123 40.71 -65.68 25.07
CA VAL A 123 40.52 -66.58 26.24
C VAL A 123 40.11 -68.00 25.81
N ARG A 124 39.87 -68.24 24.52
CA ARG A 124 39.43 -69.55 23.97
C ARG A 124 40.53 -70.38 23.29
N THR A 125 41.78 -69.93 23.30
CA THR A 125 42.95 -70.67 22.79
C THR A 125 43.96 -70.91 23.90
#